data_AF-F1Z568-F1
#
_entry.id   AF-F1Z568-F1
#
_cell.length_a   1.000
_cell.length_b   1.000
_cell.length_c   1.000
_cell.angle_alpha   90.00
_cell.angle_beta   90.00
_cell.angle_gamma   90.00
#
_symmetry.space_group_name_H-M   'P 1'
#
loop_
_entity.id
_entity.type
_entity.pdbx_description
1 polymer ?
#
loop_
_entity_poly.entity_id
_entity_poly.type
_entity_poly.pdbx_seq_one_letter_code
_entity_poly.pdbx_strand_id
1 'polypeptide(L)'
;MTLLRPAALALTTATLAMGAAPVHAQSGGYYAVTLATPLTAPKDVILGDTLWHCAGTSCSAGQDPSRPAIVCARLSRAVGAISRFATPAGDLPADDLAKCNGNRK
;
A
#
# COMPACT_ATOMS: atom_id res chain seq x y z
N MET A 1 -37.86 -23.91 43.14
CA MET A 1 -37.66 -22.45 42.94
C MET A 1 -36.36 -22.12 43.65
N THR A 2 -35.24 -21.80 42.99
CA THR A 2 -35.04 -20.70 42.02
C THR A 2 -33.81 -21.01 41.15
N LEU A 3 -33.92 -20.81 39.82
CA LEU A 3 -32.88 -21.01 38.82
C LEU A 3 -31.89 -19.83 38.80
N LEU A 4 -30.59 -20.09 38.73
CA LEU A 4 -29.57 -19.06 38.50
C LEU A 4 -28.79 -19.39 37.21
N ARG A 5 -29.08 -18.67 36.12
CA ARG A 5 -28.33 -18.69 34.86
C ARG A 5 -27.17 -17.70 34.96
N PRO A 6 -25.90 -18.13 34.86
CA PRO A 6 -24.83 -17.21 34.55
C PRO A 6 -24.75 -17.01 33.03
N ALA A 7 -24.73 -15.74 32.64
CA ALA A 7 -24.69 -15.25 31.26
C ALA A 7 -23.41 -15.71 30.54
N ALA A 8 -23.57 -16.22 29.32
CA ALA A 8 -22.46 -16.51 28.43
C ALA A 8 -21.87 -15.19 27.90
N LEU A 9 -20.63 -14.89 28.26
CA LEU A 9 -19.82 -13.85 27.59
C LEU A 9 -19.43 -14.39 26.20
N ALA A 10 -20.03 -13.84 25.15
CA ALA A 10 -19.58 -14.06 23.79
C ALA A 10 -18.35 -13.18 23.51
N LEU A 11 -17.16 -13.78 23.50
CA LEU A 11 -15.94 -13.12 23.00
C LEU A 11 -15.99 -13.08 21.47
N THR A 12 -16.20 -11.90 20.89
CA THR A 12 -16.04 -11.67 19.46
C THR A 12 -14.56 -11.69 19.09
N THR A 13 -14.10 -12.78 18.48
CA THR A 13 -12.76 -12.90 17.91
C THR A 13 -12.72 -12.15 16.57
N ALA A 14 -12.15 -10.95 16.57
CA ALA A 14 -11.80 -10.26 15.33
C ALA A 14 -10.60 -10.98 14.69
N THR A 15 -10.84 -11.76 13.65
CA THR A 15 -9.79 -12.40 12.85
C THR A 15 -9.13 -11.34 11.97
N LEU A 16 -7.93 -10.89 12.37
CA LEU A 16 -7.07 -10.12 11.48
C LEU A 16 -6.53 -11.05 10.39
N ALA A 17 -7.13 -11.00 9.21
CA ALA A 17 -6.58 -11.64 8.02
C ALA A 17 -5.34 -10.84 7.56
N MET A 18 -4.17 -11.16 8.12
CA MET A 18 -2.89 -10.70 7.60
C MET A 18 -2.59 -11.46 6.29
N GLY A 19 -3.09 -10.93 5.17
CA GLY A 19 -2.67 -11.36 3.85
C GLY A 19 -1.20 -11.00 3.65
N ALA A 20 -0.31 -11.99 3.77
CA ALA A 20 1.08 -11.84 3.40
C ALA A 20 1.16 -11.73 1.86
N ALA A 21 1.22 -10.50 1.35
CA ALA A 21 1.52 -10.28 -0.06
C ALA A 21 2.96 -10.75 -0.34
N PRO A 22 3.23 -11.42 -1.46
CA PRO A 22 4.58 -11.82 -1.82
C PRO A 22 5.46 -10.58 -1.98
N VAL A 23 6.51 -10.48 -1.16
CA VAL A 23 7.54 -9.45 -1.28
C VAL A 23 8.56 -9.97 -2.30
N HIS A 24 8.39 -9.59 -3.56
CA HIS A 24 9.41 -9.83 -4.58
C HIS A 24 10.57 -8.85 -4.37
N ALA A 25 11.64 -9.30 -3.72
CA ALA A 25 12.89 -8.55 -3.61
C ALA A 25 13.67 -8.67 -4.94
N GLN A 26 13.62 -7.62 -5.76
CA GLN A 26 14.39 -7.50 -6.99
C GLN A 26 15.68 -6.71 -6.71
N SER A 27 16.83 -7.17 -7.22
CA SER A 27 18.14 -6.55 -6.98
C SER A 27 18.34 -5.30 -7.85
N GLY A 28 18.36 -4.12 -7.21
CA GLY A 28 18.47 -2.79 -7.82
C GLY A 28 17.77 -1.73 -6.96
N GLY A 29 18.03 -0.44 -7.18
CA GLY A 29 17.26 0.61 -6.50
C GLY A 29 15.83 0.62 -7.02
N TYR A 30 14.88 0.10 -6.26
CA TYR A 30 13.47 0.02 -6.64
C TYR A 30 12.57 0.75 -5.66
N TYR A 31 11.46 1.28 -6.17
CA TYR A 31 10.33 1.65 -5.35
C TYR A 31 9.49 0.42 -5.04
N ALA A 32 9.04 0.28 -3.79
CA ALA A 32 8.08 -0.72 -3.37
C ALA A 32 6.93 -0.04 -2.64
N VAL A 33 5.72 -0.22 -3.14
CA VAL A 33 4.56 0.57 -2.75
C VAL A 33 3.43 -0.36 -2.34
N THR A 34 2.74 0.01 -1.26
CA THR A 34 1.54 -0.66 -0.78
C THR A 34 0.35 0.28 -0.94
N LEU A 35 -0.71 -0.21 -1.55
CA LEU A 35 -1.99 0.50 -1.73
C LEU A 35 -2.87 0.29 -0.51
N ALA A 36 -3.68 1.30 -0.18
CA ALA A 36 -4.68 1.21 0.87
C ALA A 36 -5.88 0.33 0.48
N THR A 37 -6.10 0.12 -0.82
CA THR A 37 -7.17 -0.74 -1.35
C THR A 37 -6.59 -1.60 -2.48
N PRO A 38 -6.88 -2.91 -2.50
CA PRO A 38 -6.38 -3.78 -3.57
C PRO A 38 -6.99 -3.41 -4.93
N LEU A 39 -6.18 -3.52 -5.98
CA LEU A 39 -6.67 -3.49 -7.36
C LEU A 39 -7.46 -4.77 -7.66
N THR A 40 -8.54 -4.62 -8.43
CA THR A 40 -9.38 -5.76 -8.88
C THR A 40 -8.66 -6.66 -9.87
N ALA A 41 -7.70 -6.12 -10.62
CA ALA A 41 -6.86 -6.86 -11.55
C ALA A 41 -5.44 -6.24 -11.56
N PRO A 42 -4.41 -7.01 -11.95
CA PRO A 42 -3.08 -6.48 -12.19
C PRO A 42 -3.09 -5.34 -13.21
N LYS A 43 -2.21 -4.36 -13.04
CA LYS A 43 -2.12 -3.16 -13.86
C LYS A 43 -0.67 -2.74 -14.03
N ASP A 44 -0.24 -2.67 -15.28
CA ASP A 44 1.03 -2.06 -15.64
C ASP A 44 0.78 -0.64 -16.16
N VAL A 45 1.54 0.33 -15.67
CA VAL A 45 1.44 1.73 -16.12
C VAL A 45 2.80 2.38 -16.25
N ILE A 46 2.96 3.21 -17.28
CA ILE A 46 4.14 4.05 -17.44
C ILE A 46 3.80 5.43 -16.88
N LEU A 47 4.58 5.91 -15.91
CA LEU A 47 4.41 7.23 -15.29
C LEU A 47 5.74 7.98 -15.35
N GLY A 48 5.80 9.04 -16.16
CA GLY A 48 7.08 9.63 -16.56
C GLY A 48 7.85 8.61 -17.40
N ASP A 49 9.07 8.28 -17.00
CA ASP A 49 9.95 7.30 -17.67
C ASP A 49 10.01 5.94 -16.93
N THR A 50 9.08 5.72 -16.00
CA THR A 50 9.10 4.58 -15.10
C THR A 50 7.94 3.63 -15.38
N LEU A 51 8.25 2.37 -15.70
CA LEU A 51 7.27 1.28 -15.79
C LEU A 51 6.95 0.75 -14.38
N TRP A 52 5.69 0.87 -14.00
CA TRP A 52 5.13 0.34 -12.77
C TRP A 52 4.40 -0.97 -13.03
N HIS A 53 4.66 -1.95 -12.17
CA HIS A 53 3.93 -3.20 -12.09
C HIS A 53 3.11 -3.22 -10.80
N CYS A 54 1.78 -3.29 -10.92
CA CYS A 54 0.89 -3.32 -9.77
C CYS A 54 -0.02 -4.56 -9.79
N ALA A 55 -0.11 -5.25 -8.66
CA ALA A 55 -1.02 -6.39 -8.48
C ALA A 55 -1.51 -6.47 -7.03
N GLY A 56 -2.83 -6.63 -6.85
CA GLY A 56 -3.44 -6.57 -5.52
C GLY A 56 -3.14 -5.23 -4.85
N THR A 57 -2.47 -5.23 -3.70
CA THR A 57 -2.03 -4.02 -3.01
C THR A 57 -0.58 -3.63 -3.30
N SER A 58 0.17 -4.43 -4.07
CA SER A 58 1.60 -4.21 -4.28
C SER A 58 1.84 -3.51 -5.60
N CYS A 59 2.70 -2.50 -5.59
CA CYS A 59 3.22 -1.83 -6.77
C CYS A 59 4.74 -1.74 -6.69
N SER A 60 5.45 -1.97 -7.78
CA SER A 60 6.91 -1.81 -7.85
C SER A 60 7.35 -1.20 -9.17
N ALA A 61 8.46 -0.48 -9.12
CA ALA A 61 9.09 0.09 -10.30
C ALA A 61 10.55 0.43 -10.06
N GLY A 62 11.32 0.54 -11.15
CA GLY A 62 12.69 1.08 -11.09
C GLY A 62 12.69 2.50 -10.52
N GLN A 63 13.70 2.83 -9.71
CA GLN A 63 13.87 4.20 -9.23
C GLN A 63 14.27 5.13 -10.38
N ASP A 64 13.69 6.32 -10.40
CA ASP A 64 14.06 7.43 -11.27
C ASP A 64 14.65 8.60 -10.45
N PRO A 65 15.30 9.60 -11.07
CA PRO A 65 15.95 10.69 -10.34
C PRO A 65 14.97 11.71 -9.73
N SER A 66 13.65 11.56 -9.94
CA SER A 66 12.64 12.43 -9.36
C SER A 66 12.57 12.29 -7.84
N ARG A 67 12.10 13.37 -7.20
CA ARG A 67 11.81 13.35 -5.75
C ARG A 67 10.71 12.31 -5.45
N PRO A 68 10.89 11.41 -4.47
CA PRO A 68 9.93 10.35 -4.16
C PRO A 68 8.48 10.84 -3.93
N ALA A 69 8.30 12.00 -3.31
CA ALA A 69 6.97 12.59 -3.09
C ALA A 69 6.23 12.92 -4.40
N ILE A 70 6.96 13.31 -5.46
CA ILE A 70 6.39 13.59 -6.78
C ILE A 70 5.99 12.28 -7.46
N VAL A 71 6.86 11.27 -7.40
CA VAL A 71 6.60 9.93 -7.95
C VAL A 71 5.39 9.30 -7.27
N CYS A 72 5.33 9.38 -5.94
CA CYS A 72 4.18 8.94 -5.14
C CYS A 72 2.89 9.63 -5.62
N ALA A 73 2.88 10.96 -5.78
CA ALA A 73 1.69 11.68 -6.17
C ALA A 73 1.19 11.24 -7.56
N ARG A 74 2.09 11.07 -8.54
CA ARG A 74 1.77 10.55 -9.87
C ARG A 74 1.17 9.15 -9.80
N LEU A 75 1.79 8.24 -9.06
CA LEU A 75 1.30 6.87 -8.89
C LEU A 75 -0.07 6.86 -8.23
N SER A 76 -0.28 7.64 -7.16
CA SER A 76 -1.54 7.66 -6.42
C SER A 76 -2.74 8.04 -7.30
N ARG A 77 -2.53 8.88 -8.34
CA ARG A 77 -3.56 9.22 -9.32
C ARG A 77 -3.95 8.04 -10.22
N ALA A 78 -3.01 7.15 -10.48
CA ALA A 78 -3.21 6.00 -11.36
C ALA A 78 -3.78 4.76 -10.65
N VAL A 79 -3.46 4.56 -9.36
CA VAL A 79 -3.80 3.33 -8.62
C VAL A 79 -4.55 3.56 -7.31
N GLY A 80 -4.79 4.81 -6.92
CA GLY A 80 -5.54 5.17 -5.72
C GLY A 80 -4.66 5.49 -4.52
N ALA A 81 -5.20 5.32 -3.31
CA ALA A 81 -4.51 5.69 -2.09
C ALA A 81 -3.33 4.77 -1.78
N ILE A 82 -2.21 5.37 -1.38
CA ILE A 82 -0.97 4.67 -1.03
C ILE A 82 -0.83 4.65 0.49
N SER A 83 -0.69 3.47 1.09
CA SER A 83 -0.49 3.26 2.54
C SER A 83 0.99 3.19 2.92
N ARG A 84 1.88 2.82 1.99
CA ARG A 84 3.33 2.84 2.18
C ARG A 84 4.04 3.09 0.86
N PHE A 85 5.09 3.91 0.88
CA PHE A 85 5.96 4.14 -0.26
C PHE A 85 7.42 3.97 0.18
N ALA A 86 8.04 2.85 -0.17
CA ALA A 86 9.42 2.55 0.15
C ALA A 86 10.35 2.94 -0.99
N THR A 87 11.49 3.52 -0.64
CA THR A 87 12.58 3.88 -1.55
C THR A 87 13.86 3.16 -1.14
N PRO A 88 14.90 3.14 -1.98
CA PRO A 88 16.21 2.63 -1.57
C PRO A 88 16.83 3.37 -0.37
N ALA A 89 16.42 4.62 -0.13
CA ALA A 89 16.85 5.42 1.02
C ALA A 89 15.96 5.25 2.26
N GLY A 90 14.94 4.39 2.21
CA GLY A 90 13.96 4.18 3.27
C GLY A 90 12.55 4.60 2.88
N ASP A 91 11.64 4.53 3.85
CA ASP A 91 10.23 4.84 3.65
C ASP A 91 9.97 6.34 3.55
N LEU A 92 9.03 6.70 2.69
CA LEU A 92 8.54 8.07 2.59
C LEU A 92 7.88 8.47 3.92
N PRO A 93 8.24 9.63 4.51
CA PRO A 93 7.66 10.09 5.77
C PRO A 93 6.14 10.25 5.69
N ALA A 94 5.45 10.08 6.82
CA ALA A 94 3.99 10.13 6.88
C ALA A 94 3.40 11.45 6.36
N ASP A 95 4.02 12.60 6.67
CA ASP A 95 3.58 13.91 6.18
C ASP A 95 3.68 14.03 4.66
N ASP A 96 4.73 13.46 4.05
CA ASP A 96 4.90 13.46 2.61
C ASP A 96 3.97 12.46 1.93
N LEU A 97 3.68 11.33 2.58
CA LEU A 97 2.68 10.37 2.14
C LEU A 97 1.26 10.98 2.16
N ALA A 98 0.94 11.76 3.18
CA ALA A 98 -0.34 12.48 3.28
C ALA A 98 -0.48 13.52 2.15
N LYS A 99 0.56 14.32 1.90
CA LYS A 99 0.57 15.29 0.79
C LYS A 99 0.45 14.61 -0.58
N CYS A 100 1.21 13.54 -0.79
CA CYS A 100 1.13 12.72 -2.00
C CYS A 100 -0.32 12.29 -2.29
N ASN A 101 -0.99 11.72 -1.29
CA ASN A 101 -2.38 11.26 -1.40
C ASN A 101 -3.40 12.41 -1.53
N GLY A 102 -3.13 13.56 -0.91
CA GLY A 102 -3.97 14.76 -1.03
C GLY A 102 -3.93 15.39 -2.42
N ASN A 103 -2.83 15.19 -3.15
CA ASN A 103 -2.63 15.71 -4.51
C ASN A 103 -3.20 14.80 -5.62
N ARG A 104 -4.11 13.88 -5.29
CA ARG A 104 -4.71 12.93 -6.26
C ARG A 104 -5.78 13.55 -7.19
N LYS A 105 -6.10 14.83 -7.02
CA LYS A 105 -7.07 15.55 -7.86
C LYS A 105 -6.57 15.72 -9.30
#